data_AF-A0A2R9UEZ6-F1
#
_entry.id   AF-A0A2R9UEZ6-F1
#
_cell.length_a   1.000
_cell.length_b   1.000
_cell.length_c   1.000
_cell.angle_alpha   90.00
_cell.angle_beta   90.00
_cell.angle_gamma   90.00
#
_symmetry.space_group_name_H-M   'P 1'
#
loop_
_entity.id
_entity.type
_entity.pdbx_description
1 polymer ?
#
loop_
_entity_poly.entity_id
_entity_poly.type
_entity_poly.pdbx_seq_one_letter_code
_entity_poly.pdbx_strand_id
1 'polypeptide(L)'
;MARYENGKAPLSDLIKVGDQQYLPAGTCARWREMQRLAWEKYRVWLVITPGWNGYRPLDIQVQYREELGIWAAVPGTSSHGLTFNGRDCAAIDVYNWRDLAPGNESLAWARFVALCRLVGFTVDFVTPRELWHIGDFDPFTVPAFAAITINPSTTAMPAQSKEDDMPINFRRESTGVSYTMIPGYGITAHANLHGFRLTAFGNTGAWPAAPIADALSTDQRIAAGERQFNDDNLRWWLALMDFAWVAEDLNGRLPKPSEYRYADRLQKIYDAAKA
;
A
#
# COMPACT_ATOMS: atom_id res chain seq x y z
N MET A 1 22.74 1.12 -28.20
CA MET A 1 23.77 0.44 -27.39
C MET A 1 23.44 0.74 -25.94
N ALA A 2 23.63 -0.22 -25.02
CA ALA A 2 23.42 0.03 -23.60
C ALA A 2 24.47 1.01 -23.04
N ARG A 3 24.06 1.87 -22.12
CA ARG A 3 24.89 2.86 -21.44
C ARG A 3 25.87 2.22 -20.45
N TYR A 4 25.45 1.18 -19.75
CA TYR A 4 26.27 0.46 -18.78
C TYR A 4 26.27 -1.04 -19.08
N GLU A 5 27.34 -1.71 -18.68
CA GLU A 5 27.30 -3.17 -18.56
C GLU A 5 26.26 -3.59 -17.51
N ASN A 6 25.68 -4.78 -17.69
CA ASN A 6 24.61 -5.27 -16.84
C ASN A 6 25.05 -5.36 -15.37
N GLY A 7 24.35 -4.65 -14.48
CA GLY A 7 24.65 -4.61 -13.05
C GLY A 7 25.91 -3.80 -12.69
N LYS A 8 26.38 -2.92 -13.60
CA LYS A 8 27.59 -2.11 -13.43
C LYS A 8 27.35 -0.60 -13.44
N ALA A 9 26.10 -0.15 -13.40
CA ALA A 9 25.80 1.27 -13.25
C ALA A 9 26.21 1.77 -11.85
N PRO A 10 26.87 2.94 -11.74
CA PRO A 10 27.18 3.51 -10.44
C PRO A 10 25.89 4.03 -9.78
N LEU A 11 25.71 3.79 -8.48
CA LEU A 11 24.51 4.23 -7.75
C LEU A 11 24.33 5.75 -7.77
N SER A 12 25.42 6.51 -7.92
CA SER A 12 25.40 7.98 -8.06
C SER A 12 24.59 8.47 -9.27
N ASP A 13 24.42 7.63 -10.28
CA ASP A 13 23.71 7.98 -11.52
C ASP A 13 22.22 7.62 -11.43
N LEU A 14 21.78 7.09 -10.28
CA LEU A 14 20.43 6.59 -10.05
C LEU A 14 19.75 7.36 -8.91
N ILE A 15 18.43 7.40 -8.96
CA ILE A 15 17.59 8.00 -7.90
C ILE A 15 17.18 6.88 -6.94
N LYS A 16 17.51 7.06 -5.66
CA LYS A 16 16.99 6.21 -4.58
C LYS A 16 15.51 6.51 -4.35
N VAL A 17 14.64 5.51 -4.50
CA VAL A 17 13.18 5.66 -4.35
C VAL A 17 12.59 4.82 -3.22
N GLY A 18 13.40 3.96 -2.61
CA GLY A 18 13.08 3.15 -1.44
C GLY A 18 14.37 2.70 -0.75
N ASP A 19 14.32 1.67 0.08
CA ASP A 19 15.49 1.23 0.86
C ASP A 19 16.63 0.69 -0.03
N GLN A 20 16.31 -0.31 -0.86
CA GLN A 20 17.22 -0.94 -1.82
C GLN A 20 16.79 -0.70 -3.27
N GLN A 21 15.81 0.18 -3.49
CA GLN A 21 15.28 0.48 -4.82
C GLN A 21 15.90 1.74 -5.38
N TYR A 22 16.64 1.59 -6.48
CA TYR A 22 17.24 2.66 -7.25
C TYR A 22 16.74 2.61 -8.68
N LEU A 23 16.43 3.75 -9.28
CA LEU A 23 15.90 3.85 -10.65
C LEU A 23 16.65 4.91 -11.45
N PRO A 24 16.90 4.69 -12.75
CA PRO A 24 17.25 5.76 -13.68
C PRO A 24 16.21 6.89 -13.68
N ALA A 25 16.61 8.11 -14.01
CA ALA A 25 15.73 9.29 -13.90
C ALA A 25 14.45 9.18 -14.74
N GLY A 26 14.54 8.67 -15.96
CA GLY A 26 13.38 8.44 -16.82
C GLY A 26 12.42 7.40 -16.25
N THR A 27 12.97 6.26 -15.81
CA THR A 27 12.22 5.20 -15.14
C THR A 27 11.56 5.68 -13.85
N CYS A 28 12.25 6.49 -13.05
CA CYS A 28 11.70 7.11 -11.84
C CYS A 28 10.49 7.98 -12.18
N ALA A 29 10.58 8.83 -13.20
CA ALA A 29 9.46 9.68 -13.64
C ALA A 29 8.25 8.84 -14.08
N ARG A 30 8.47 7.78 -14.89
CA ARG A 30 7.41 6.84 -15.32
C ARG A 30 6.78 6.11 -14.15
N TRP A 31 7.59 5.67 -13.18
CA TRP A 31 7.11 5.02 -11.97
C TRP A 31 6.22 5.94 -11.14
N ARG A 32 6.64 7.19 -10.90
CA ARG A 32 5.85 8.18 -10.14
C ARG A 32 4.54 8.52 -10.85
N GLU A 33 4.55 8.66 -12.17
CA GLU A 33 3.33 8.90 -12.93
C GLU A 33 2.39 7.69 -12.87
N MET A 34 2.92 6.46 -12.96
CA MET A 34 2.14 5.24 -12.80
C MET A 34 1.50 5.15 -11.41
N GLN A 35 2.23 5.49 -10.35
CA GLN A 35 1.70 5.56 -8.98
C GLN A 35 0.56 6.60 -8.88
N ARG A 36 0.74 7.80 -9.44
CA ARG A 36 -0.29 8.85 -9.47
C ARG A 36 -1.56 8.37 -10.16
N LEU A 37 -1.42 7.78 -11.34
CA LEU A 37 -2.54 7.25 -12.13
C LEU A 37 -3.25 6.11 -11.39
N ALA A 38 -2.50 5.18 -10.79
CA ALA A 38 -3.07 4.08 -10.00
C ALA A 38 -3.86 4.60 -8.79
N TRP A 39 -3.34 5.61 -8.11
CA TRP A 39 -4.00 6.24 -6.98
C TRP A 39 -5.26 7.00 -7.38
N GLU A 40 -5.19 7.85 -8.40
CA GLU A 40 -6.34 8.63 -8.86
C GLU A 40 -7.46 7.75 -9.40
N LYS A 41 -7.09 6.71 -10.15
CA LYS A 41 -8.04 5.85 -10.85
C LYS A 41 -8.59 4.71 -9.98
N TYR A 42 -7.75 4.10 -9.15
CA TYR A 42 -8.11 2.88 -8.42
C TYR A 42 -7.93 2.99 -6.92
N ARG A 43 -7.46 4.13 -6.39
CA ARG A 43 -7.12 4.30 -4.96
C ARG A 43 -6.08 3.30 -4.45
N VAL A 44 -5.24 2.80 -5.35
CA VAL A 44 -4.14 1.88 -5.03
C VAL A 44 -2.82 2.61 -5.17
N TRP A 45 -2.05 2.65 -4.09
CA TRP A 45 -0.66 3.09 -4.14
C TRP A 45 0.22 1.89 -4.48
N LEU A 46 0.76 1.86 -5.71
CA LEU A 46 1.62 0.75 -6.15
C LEU A 46 2.99 0.81 -5.48
N VAL A 47 3.55 -0.35 -5.14
CA VAL A 47 4.80 -0.48 -4.39
C VAL A 47 5.76 -1.40 -5.14
N ILE A 48 7.02 -0.99 -5.24
CA ILE A 48 8.10 -1.84 -5.75
C ILE A 48 8.37 -2.94 -4.71
N THR A 49 8.46 -4.20 -5.15
CA THR A 49 8.76 -5.33 -4.27
C THR A 49 10.00 -5.04 -3.43
N PRO A 50 9.97 -5.26 -2.09
CA PRO A 50 11.15 -5.09 -1.24
C PRO A 50 12.38 -5.84 -1.77
N GLY A 51 13.58 -5.31 -1.55
CA GLY A 51 14.81 -5.84 -2.14
C GLY A 51 15.28 -5.07 -3.38
N TRP A 52 16.23 -5.66 -4.09
CA TRP A 52 16.83 -5.09 -5.31
C TRP A 52 15.97 -5.36 -6.54
N ASN A 53 14.75 -4.81 -6.52
CA ASN A 53 13.71 -4.97 -7.54
C ASN A 53 13.44 -3.68 -8.34
N GLY A 54 14.40 -2.75 -8.31
CA GLY A 54 14.57 -1.70 -9.31
C GLY A 54 15.85 -2.00 -10.09
N TYR A 55 16.89 -1.19 -9.89
CA TYR A 55 18.25 -1.57 -10.24
C TYR A 55 18.77 -2.70 -9.34
N ARG A 56 19.53 -3.64 -9.91
CA ARG A 56 20.23 -4.72 -9.19
C ARG A 56 21.71 -4.79 -9.62
N PRO A 57 22.65 -4.50 -8.70
CA PRO A 57 24.09 -4.68 -8.94
C PRO A 57 24.47 -6.13 -9.27
N LEU A 58 25.59 -6.32 -9.99
CA LEU A 58 26.01 -7.65 -10.46
C LEU A 58 26.26 -8.64 -9.31
N ASP A 59 26.94 -8.20 -8.25
CA ASP A 59 27.22 -9.02 -7.06
C ASP A 59 25.93 -9.48 -6.36
N ILE A 60 24.94 -8.60 -6.26
CA ILE A 60 23.61 -8.96 -5.76
C ILE A 60 22.91 -9.95 -6.70
N GLN A 61 23.07 -9.81 -8.01
CA GLN A 61 22.51 -10.77 -8.96
C GLN A 61 23.19 -12.15 -8.88
N VAL A 62 24.48 -12.21 -8.53
CA VAL A 62 25.19 -13.46 -8.20
C VAL A 62 24.56 -14.09 -6.96
N GLN A 63 24.39 -13.31 -5.88
CA GLN A 63 23.73 -13.79 -4.66
C GLN A 63 22.32 -14.34 -4.93
N TYR A 64 21.49 -13.61 -5.69
CA TYR A 64 20.13 -14.07 -6.04
C TYR A 64 20.15 -15.37 -6.85
N ARG A 65 21.16 -15.55 -7.72
CA ARG A 65 21.30 -16.78 -8.49
C ARG A 65 21.68 -17.97 -7.61
N GLU A 66 22.52 -17.75 -6.60
CA GLU A 66 22.89 -18.77 -5.62
C GLU A 66 21.69 -19.17 -4.76
N GLU A 67 20.88 -18.20 -4.32
CA GLU A 67 19.73 -18.42 -3.43
C GLU A 67 18.50 -18.99 -4.15
N LEU A 68 18.16 -18.48 -5.33
CA LEU A 68 16.91 -18.78 -6.04
C LEU A 68 17.09 -19.75 -7.22
N GLY A 69 18.33 -20.07 -7.57
CA GLY A 69 18.65 -21.01 -8.65
C GLY A 69 18.06 -20.57 -9.98
N ILE A 70 17.27 -21.45 -10.61
CA ILE A 70 16.68 -21.21 -11.94
C ILE A 70 15.66 -20.06 -11.97
N TRP A 71 15.16 -19.62 -10.81
CA TRP A 71 14.20 -18.53 -10.68
C TRP A 71 14.82 -17.13 -10.74
N ALA A 72 16.15 -17.04 -10.68
CA ALA A 72 16.88 -15.79 -10.91
C ALA A 72 17.63 -15.85 -12.24
N ALA A 73 17.66 -14.73 -12.96
CA ALA A 73 18.45 -14.61 -14.18
C ALA A 73 19.95 -14.93 -13.95
N VAL A 74 20.63 -15.35 -15.01
CA VAL A 74 22.08 -15.53 -14.98
C VAL A 74 22.74 -14.16 -14.73
N PRO A 75 23.78 -14.06 -13.87
CA PRO A 75 24.50 -12.81 -13.68
C PRO A 75 24.95 -12.20 -15.00
N GLY A 76 24.68 -10.91 -15.17
CA GLY A 76 24.96 -10.18 -16.41
C GLY A 76 23.84 -10.20 -17.46
N THR A 77 22.73 -10.90 -17.23
CA THR A 77 21.60 -10.94 -18.19
C THR A 77 20.26 -10.44 -17.64
N SER A 78 20.22 -10.06 -16.37
CA SER A 78 19.02 -9.59 -15.68
C SER A 78 18.57 -8.22 -16.16
N SER A 79 17.30 -8.03 -16.51
CA SER A 79 16.73 -6.71 -16.86
C SER A 79 16.82 -5.70 -15.71
N HIS A 80 16.95 -6.13 -14.45
CA HIS A 80 17.24 -5.24 -13.32
C HIS A 80 18.67 -4.65 -13.37
N GLY A 81 19.57 -5.22 -14.18
CA GLY A 81 20.93 -4.73 -14.37
C GLY A 81 21.07 -3.53 -15.30
N LEU A 82 19.97 -2.88 -15.70
CA LEU A 82 19.89 -1.77 -16.67
C LEU A 82 20.19 -2.11 -18.14
N THR A 83 20.43 -3.37 -18.46
CA THR A 83 20.74 -3.84 -19.82
C THR A 83 20.00 -5.13 -20.12
N PHE A 84 19.24 -5.17 -21.21
CA PHE A 84 18.51 -6.35 -21.66
C PHE A 84 18.69 -6.52 -23.17
N ASN A 85 19.17 -7.69 -23.63
CA ASN A 85 19.44 -7.96 -25.04
C ASN A 85 20.29 -6.87 -25.75
N GLY A 86 21.32 -6.36 -25.07
CA GLY A 86 22.27 -5.39 -25.63
C GLY A 86 21.76 -3.94 -25.73
N ARG A 87 20.58 -3.65 -25.19
CA ARG A 87 20.01 -2.29 -25.10
C ARG A 87 19.72 -1.91 -23.66
N ASP A 88 19.62 -0.60 -23.42
CA ASP A 88 19.17 -0.08 -22.13
C ASP A 88 17.79 -0.62 -21.80
N CYS A 89 17.63 -1.10 -20.57
CA CYS A 89 16.36 -1.56 -20.04
C CYS A 89 16.41 -1.52 -18.51
N ALA A 90 15.59 -0.70 -17.87
CA ALA A 90 15.40 -0.77 -16.42
C ALA A 90 14.16 -1.61 -16.10
N ALA A 91 14.26 -2.53 -15.16
CA ALA A 91 13.11 -3.30 -14.69
C ALA A 91 12.63 -2.89 -13.31
N ILE A 92 11.34 -3.11 -13.05
CA ILE A 92 10.70 -2.99 -11.74
C ILE A 92 9.85 -4.22 -11.50
N ASP A 93 9.95 -4.83 -10.32
CA ASP A 93 8.93 -5.79 -9.87
C ASP A 93 7.93 -5.08 -8.97
N VAL A 94 6.65 -5.15 -9.32
CA VAL A 94 5.58 -4.49 -8.56
C VAL A 94 4.90 -5.49 -7.64
N TYR A 95 4.89 -5.21 -6.34
CA TYR A 95 4.41 -6.16 -5.33
C TYR A 95 2.89 -6.33 -5.36
N ASN A 96 2.16 -5.22 -5.35
CA ASN A 96 0.73 -5.18 -5.07
C ASN A 96 -0.13 -4.87 -6.30
N TRP A 97 0.32 -5.27 -7.50
CA TRP A 97 -0.46 -5.06 -8.72
C TRP A 97 -1.85 -5.72 -8.67
N ARG A 98 -1.98 -6.83 -7.94
CA ARG A 98 -3.26 -7.53 -7.73
C ARG A 98 -4.31 -6.68 -7.02
N ASP A 99 -3.88 -5.71 -6.21
CA ASP A 99 -4.78 -4.81 -5.48
C ASP A 99 -5.55 -3.88 -6.42
N LEU A 100 -5.14 -3.77 -7.69
CA LEU A 100 -5.88 -3.00 -8.71
C LEU A 100 -7.26 -3.59 -9.01
N ALA A 101 -7.52 -4.86 -8.69
CA ALA A 101 -8.85 -5.45 -8.66
C ALA A 101 -8.87 -6.65 -7.68
N PRO A 102 -9.08 -6.42 -6.38
CA PRO A 102 -9.08 -7.48 -5.37
C PRO A 102 -10.10 -8.57 -5.72
N GLY A 103 -9.69 -9.83 -5.60
CA GLY A 103 -10.52 -10.99 -5.95
C GLY A 103 -10.71 -11.25 -7.45
N ASN A 104 -10.15 -10.44 -8.35
CA ASN A 104 -10.22 -10.66 -9.79
C ASN A 104 -8.87 -10.42 -10.47
N GLU A 105 -8.03 -11.45 -10.46
CA GLU A 105 -6.64 -11.38 -10.95
C GLU A 105 -6.55 -10.98 -12.45
N SER A 106 -7.44 -11.51 -13.30
CA SER A 106 -7.48 -11.18 -14.72
C SER A 106 -7.75 -9.69 -14.95
N LEU A 107 -8.71 -9.12 -14.21
CA LEU A 107 -9.01 -7.69 -14.27
C LEU A 107 -7.89 -6.84 -13.67
N ALA A 108 -7.30 -7.26 -12.55
CA ALA A 108 -6.17 -6.56 -11.93
C ALA A 108 -4.99 -6.47 -12.90
N TRP A 109 -4.69 -7.58 -13.57
CA TRP A 109 -3.63 -7.63 -14.57
C TRP A 109 -3.94 -6.75 -15.78
N ALA A 110 -5.16 -6.80 -16.33
CA ALA A 110 -5.57 -5.93 -17.43
C ALA A 110 -5.44 -4.43 -17.08
N ARG A 111 -5.81 -4.04 -15.85
CA ARG A 111 -5.66 -2.68 -15.33
C ARG A 111 -4.18 -2.29 -15.18
N PHE A 112 -3.36 -3.20 -14.66
CA PHE A 112 -1.92 -3.00 -14.51
C PHE A 112 -1.23 -2.79 -15.86
N VAL A 113 -1.51 -3.64 -16.85
CA VAL A 113 -0.99 -3.51 -18.21
C VAL A 113 -1.40 -2.18 -18.84
N ALA A 114 -2.65 -1.74 -18.64
CA ALA A 114 -3.11 -0.45 -19.14
C ALA A 114 -2.33 0.72 -18.53
N LEU A 115 -2.10 0.71 -17.21
CA LEU A 115 -1.29 1.71 -16.53
C LEU A 115 0.15 1.73 -17.04
N CYS A 116 0.76 0.55 -17.21
CA CYS A 116 2.12 0.42 -17.76
C CYS A 116 2.23 1.09 -19.13
N ARG A 117 1.31 0.74 -20.04
CA ARG A 117 1.32 1.27 -21.42
C ARG A 117 1.11 2.78 -21.47
N LEU A 118 0.28 3.34 -20.58
CA LEU A 118 0.03 4.79 -20.52
C LEU A 118 1.30 5.60 -20.20
N VAL A 119 2.18 5.06 -19.36
CA VAL A 119 3.43 5.73 -18.96
C VAL A 119 4.65 5.27 -19.74
N GLY A 120 4.49 4.32 -20.67
CA GLY A 120 5.56 3.83 -21.53
C GLY A 120 6.34 2.62 -20.99
N PHE A 121 5.86 1.94 -19.95
CA PHE A 121 6.42 0.66 -19.54
C PHE A 121 5.97 -0.48 -20.46
N THR A 122 6.86 -1.45 -20.66
CA THR A 122 6.61 -2.71 -21.35
C THR A 122 6.35 -3.82 -20.34
N VAL A 123 5.38 -4.68 -20.64
CA VAL A 123 5.09 -5.93 -19.92
C VAL A 123 5.39 -7.13 -20.81
N ASP A 124 5.45 -8.34 -20.23
CA ASP A 124 5.56 -9.61 -20.97
C ASP A 124 6.78 -9.71 -21.92
N PHE A 125 7.91 -9.08 -21.55
CA PHE A 125 9.14 -9.09 -22.36
C PHE A 125 10.21 -10.08 -21.86
N VAL A 126 9.92 -10.83 -20.79
CA VAL A 126 10.77 -11.89 -20.23
C VAL A 126 10.09 -13.26 -20.37
N THR A 127 10.88 -14.34 -20.29
CA THR A 127 10.38 -15.73 -20.36
C THR A 127 10.99 -16.54 -19.20
N PRO A 128 10.18 -17.26 -18.39
CA PRO A 128 8.71 -17.29 -18.43
C PRO A 128 8.07 -15.93 -18.12
N ARG A 129 6.77 -15.81 -18.41
CA ARG A 129 6.04 -14.57 -18.12
C ARG A 129 5.99 -14.33 -16.61
N GLU A 130 6.36 -13.12 -16.20
CA GLU A 130 6.28 -12.67 -14.82
C GLU A 130 5.27 -11.52 -14.72
N LEU A 131 4.12 -11.76 -14.09
CA LEU A 131 2.99 -10.81 -14.03
C LEU A 131 3.25 -9.58 -13.13
N TRP A 132 4.40 -9.50 -12.47
CA TRP A 132 4.79 -8.35 -11.66
C TRP A 132 5.90 -7.53 -12.33
N HIS A 133 6.52 -8.07 -13.39
CA HIS A 133 7.75 -7.56 -13.96
C HIS A 133 7.47 -6.60 -15.11
N ILE A 134 7.94 -5.36 -14.99
CA ILE A 134 7.79 -4.30 -16.00
C ILE A 134 9.14 -3.76 -16.41
N GLY A 135 9.25 -3.28 -17.65
CA GLY A 135 10.50 -2.83 -18.25
C GLY A 135 10.38 -1.46 -18.92
N ASP A 136 11.40 -0.63 -18.77
CA ASP A 136 11.55 0.66 -19.42
C ASP A 136 12.72 0.60 -20.41
N PHE A 137 12.43 0.60 -21.70
CA PHE A 137 13.43 0.57 -22.78
C PHE A 137 13.96 1.96 -23.18
N ASP A 138 13.61 3.00 -22.42
CA ASP A 138 14.21 4.33 -22.52
C ASP A 138 14.46 4.91 -21.10
N PRO A 139 15.24 4.22 -20.26
CA PRO A 139 15.24 4.44 -18.82
C PRO A 139 15.90 5.76 -18.39
N PHE A 140 16.80 6.31 -19.21
CA PHE A 140 17.54 7.52 -18.88
C PHE A 140 16.89 8.81 -19.39
N THR A 141 15.90 8.71 -20.27
CA THR A 141 15.20 9.87 -20.82
C THR A 141 13.97 10.17 -19.98
N VAL A 142 13.91 11.36 -19.40
CA VAL A 142 12.74 11.82 -18.65
C VAL A 142 11.63 12.18 -19.64
N PRO A 143 10.49 11.47 -19.65
CA PRO A 143 9.40 11.79 -20.56
C PRO A 143 8.69 13.08 -20.13
N ALA A 144 8.22 13.84 -21.11
CA ALA A 144 7.17 14.82 -20.88
C ALA A 144 5.82 14.11 -20.96
N PHE A 145 5.15 13.90 -19.82
CA PHE A 145 3.82 13.31 -19.83
C PHE A 145 2.81 14.29 -20.42
N ALA A 146 2.02 13.82 -21.38
CA ALA A 146 0.81 14.55 -21.78
C ALA A 146 -0.15 14.64 -20.59
N ALA A 147 -1.03 15.64 -20.57
CA ALA A 147 -2.09 15.73 -19.57
C ALA A 147 -3.05 14.53 -19.73
N ILE A 148 -2.81 13.46 -18.97
CA ILE A 148 -3.67 12.27 -18.96
C ILE A 148 -4.92 12.63 -18.15
N THR A 149 -6.05 12.81 -18.84
CA THR A 149 -7.35 13.00 -18.19
C THR A 149 -7.95 11.65 -17.84
N ILE A 150 -8.18 11.39 -16.56
CA ILE A 150 -8.83 10.18 -16.08
C ILE A 150 -10.35 10.37 -16.16
N ASN A 151 -11.05 9.55 -16.95
CA ASN A 151 -12.50 9.55 -17.01
C ASN A 151 -13.10 8.77 -15.81
N PRO A 152 -13.69 9.45 -14.80
CA PRO A 152 -14.14 8.80 -13.56
C PRO A 152 -15.21 7.73 -13.77
N SER A 153 -16.01 7.83 -14.84
CA SER A 153 -17.08 6.85 -15.11
C SER A 153 -16.55 5.48 -15.51
N THR A 154 -15.32 5.43 -16.06
CA THR A 154 -14.61 4.17 -16.38
C THR A 154 -13.76 3.66 -15.21
N THR A 155 -13.79 4.38 -14.07
CA THR A 155 -12.95 4.13 -12.89
C THR A 155 -13.76 3.84 -11.64
N ALA A 156 -15.08 3.72 -11.74
CA ALA A 156 -15.88 3.29 -10.62
C ALA A 156 -15.38 1.91 -10.20
N MET A 157 -14.74 1.84 -9.03
CA MET A 157 -14.70 0.58 -8.31
C MET A 157 -16.15 0.09 -8.23
N PRO A 158 -16.41 -1.23 -8.40
CA PRO A 158 -17.72 -1.76 -8.04
C PRO A 158 -18.03 -1.18 -6.66
N ALA A 159 -19.24 -0.62 -6.48
CA ALA A 159 -19.61 0.02 -5.23
C ALA A 159 -19.09 -0.87 -4.11
N GLN A 160 -18.14 -0.36 -3.31
CA GLN A 160 -17.64 -1.10 -2.17
C GLN A 160 -18.88 -1.64 -1.49
N SER A 161 -18.91 -2.96 -1.25
CA SER A 161 -20.00 -3.50 -0.47
C SER A 161 -20.04 -2.61 0.77
N LYS A 162 -21.21 -2.07 1.11
CA LYS A 162 -21.33 -1.19 2.29
C LYS A 162 -20.91 -1.91 3.58
N GLU A 163 -20.57 -3.20 3.49
CA GLU A 163 -20.17 -4.11 4.55
C GLU A 163 -18.64 -4.12 4.77
N ASP A 164 -17.80 -3.89 3.75
CA ASP A 164 -16.34 -4.08 3.86
C ASP A 164 -15.57 -2.89 4.47
N ASP A 165 -16.17 -1.69 4.47
CA ASP A 165 -15.56 -0.46 5.01
C ASP A 165 -16.21 0.00 6.33
N MET A 166 -17.00 -0.87 6.97
CA MET A 166 -17.73 -0.46 8.17
C MET A 166 -16.78 -0.16 9.34
N PRO A 167 -16.85 1.05 9.92
CA PRO A 167 -16.11 1.36 11.13
C PRO A 167 -16.52 0.41 12.26
N ILE A 168 -15.53 -0.25 12.85
CA ILE A 168 -15.72 -1.13 14.00
C ILE A 168 -15.56 -0.29 15.26
N ASN A 169 -16.64 -0.18 16.00
CA ASN A 169 -16.66 0.53 17.27
C ASN A 169 -16.43 -0.45 18.41
N PHE A 170 -15.49 -0.12 19.29
CA PHE A 170 -15.24 -0.93 20.46
C PHE A 170 -14.87 -0.09 21.68
N ARG A 171 -15.07 -0.66 22.87
CA ARG A 171 -14.73 -0.08 24.16
C ARG A 171 -13.76 -0.98 24.88
N ARG A 172 -12.68 -0.37 25.41
CA ARG A 172 -11.71 -1.03 26.28
C ARG A 172 -12.23 -0.98 27.71
N GLU A 173 -12.67 -2.11 28.25
CA GLU A 173 -13.35 -2.19 29.54
C GLU A 173 -12.51 -1.63 30.70
N SER A 174 -11.21 -1.93 30.71
CA SER A 174 -10.27 -1.52 31.77
C SER A 174 -10.11 0.00 31.92
N THR A 175 -10.37 0.76 30.85
CA THR A 175 -10.19 2.22 30.83
C THR A 175 -11.50 2.97 30.59
N GLY A 176 -12.53 2.28 30.11
CA GLY A 176 -13.79 2.89 29.71
C GLY A 176 -13.65 3.85 28.52
N VAL A 177 -12.62 3.68 27.69
CA VAL A 177 -12.43 4.49 26.47
C VAL A 177 -12.99 3.75 25.27
N SER A 178 -13.71 4.47 24.41
CA SER A 178 -14.25 3.98 23.15
C SER A 178 -13.40 4.39 21.95
N TYR A 179 -13.32 3.52 20.96
CA TYR A 179 -12.51 3.67 19.77
C TYR A 179 -13.34 3.34 18.53
N THR A 180 -13.00 4.00 17.43
CA THR A 180 -13.45 3.61 16.10
C THR A 180 -12.25 3.17 15.30
N MET A 181 -12.34 1.99 14.71
CA MET A 181 -11.32 1.40 13.84
C MET A 181 -11.88 1.19 12.45
N ILE A 182 -11.10 1.56 11.44
CA ILE A 182 -11.33 1.16 10.06
C ILE A 182 -10.24 0.12 9.74
N PRO A 183 -10.60 -1.17 9.55
CA PRO A 183 -9.64 -2.23 9.25
C PRO A 183 -8.68 -1.85 8.11
N GLY A 184 -7.39 -2.11 8.30
CA GLY A 184 -6.35 -1.78 7.31
C GLY A 184 -6.09 -0.28 7.09
N TYR A 185 -6.75 0.62 7.84
CA TYR A 185 -6.57 2.07 7.74
C TYR A 185 -6.09 2.70 9.04
N GLY A 186 -6.91 2.73 10.09
CA GLY A 186 -6.50 3.32 11.37
C GLY A 186 -7.52 3.25 12.49
N ILE A 187 -7.10 3.72 13.66
CA ILE A 187 -7.86 3.77 14.90
C ILE A 187 -7.85 5.21 15.43
N THR A 188 -9.00 5.67 15.89
CA THR A 188 -9.15 6.95 16.60
C THR A 188 -9.80 6.69 17.96
N ALA A 189 -9.33 7.39 18.99
CA ALA A 189 -10.02 7.41 20.27
C ALA A 189 -11.09 8.49 20.29
N HIS A 190 -12.25 8.13 20.83
CA HIS A 190 -13.30 9.08 21.08
C HIS A 190 -13.38 9.37 22.57
N ALA A 191 -13.42 10.66 22.92
CA ALA A 191 -14.05 11.04 24.17
C ALA A 191 -15.49 10.51 24.09
N ASN A 192 -15.89 9.72 25.10
CA ASN A 192 -17.06 8.82 25.17
C ASN A 192 -18.38 9.30 24.52
N LEU A 193 -18.55 10.61 24.29
CA LEU A 193 -19.75 11.23 23.73
C LEU A 193 -19.71 11.44 22.20
N HIS A 194 -18.56 11.79 21.60
CA HIS A 194 -18.51 12.19 20.18
C HIS A 194 -18.52 10.98 19.24
N GLY A 195 -17.73 9.95 19.55
CA GLY A 195 -17.69 8.70 18.79
C GLY A 195 -19.05 8.00 18.76
N PHE A 196 -19.70 7.86 19.92
CA PHE A 196 -21.07 7.34 19.99
C PHE A 196 -22.06 8.13 19.13
N ARG A 197 -22.02 9.47 19.17
CA ARG A 197 -22.94 10.30 18.37
C ARG A 197 -22.73 10.11 16.88
N LEU A 198 -21.48 10.03 16.44
CA LEU A 198 -21.14 9.75 15.05
C LEU A 198 -21.58 8.34 14.64
N THR A 199 -21.38 7.34 15.49
CA THR A 199 -21.79 5.95 15.25
C THR A 199 -23.31 5.79 15.23
N ALA A 200 -24.01 6.34 16.22
CA ALA A 200 -25.47 6.31 16.27
C ALA A 200 -26.08 7.06 15.07
N PHE A 201 -25.50 8.21 14.70
CA PHE A 201 -25.92 8.93 13.50
C PHE A 201 -25.65 8.11 12.22
N GLY A 202 -24.47 7.48 12.10
CA GLY A 202 -24.13 6.61 10.97
C GLY A 202 -25.06 5.40 10.84
N ASN A 203 -25.45 4.79 11.97
CA ASN A 203 -26.28 3.59 11.99
C ASN A 203 -27.78 3.87 11.88
N THR A 204 -28.25 5.01 12.42
CA THR A 204 -29.70 5.29 12.57
C THR A 204 -30.18 6.52 11.80
N GLY A 205 -29.26 7.35 11.29
CA GLY A 205 -29.57 8.64 10.68
C GLY A 205 -29.98 9.74 11.67
N ALA A 206 -29.99 9.46 12.99
CA ALA A 206 -30.42 10.39 14.02
C ALA A 206 -29.26 10.80 14.94
N TRP A 207 -29.13 12.10 15.21
CA TRP A 207 -28.11 12.62 16.13
C TRP A 207 -28.61 12.49 17.58
N PRO A 208 -27.94 11.73 18.47
CA PRO A 208 -28.43 11.55 19.84
C PRO A 208 -28.43 12.84 20.66
N ALA A 209 -29.55 13.13 21.32
CA ALA A 209 -29.71 14.30 22.19
C ALA A 209 -28.71 14.31 23.37
N ALA A 210 -28.34 15.48 23.88
CA ALA A 210 -27.56 15.62 25.12
C ALA A 210 -28.46 15.48 26.36
N PRO A 211 -27.96 15.07 27.55
CA PRO A 211 -26.60 14.66 27.90
C PRO A 211 -26.48 13.12 28.08
N ILE A 212 -25.43 12.50 27.51
CA ILE A 212 -25.27 11.03 27.52
C ILE A 212 -23.89 10.58 28.05
N ALA A 213 -23.00 11.51 28.41
CA ALA A 213 -21.56 11.23 28.55
C ALA A 213 -21.21 10.06 29.50
N ASP A 214 -22.05 9.79 30.51
CA ASP A 214 -21.96 8.62 31.40
C ASP A 214 -23.28 7.84 31.59
N ALA A 215 -24.31 8.08 30.75
CA ALA A 215 -25.68 7.62 31.01
C ALA A 215 -26.11 6.32 30.30
N LEU A 216 -25.32 5.82 29.32
CA LEU A 216 -25.67 4.57 28.65
C LEU A 216 -25.11 3.36 29.39
N SER A 217 -25.99 2.42 29.71
CA SER A 217 -25.59 1.10 30.18
C SER A 217 -24.77 0.36 29.11
N THR A 218 -24.00 -0.63 29.54
CA THR A 218 -23.30 -1.55 28.64
C THR A 218 -24.24 -2.15 27.59
N ASP A 219 -25.47 -2.51 27.98
CA ASP A 219 -26.47 -3.09 27.08
C ASP A 219 -26.88 -2.11 25.96
N GLN A 220 -27.07 -0.83 26.28
CA GLN A 220 -27.40 0.19 25.28
C GLN A 220 -26.26 0.43 24.30
N ARG A 221 -25.01 0.27 24.75
CA ARG A 221 -23.82 0.39 23.91
C ARG A 221 -23.67 -0.81 22.96
N ILE A 222 -23.88 -2.01 23.48
CA ILE A 222 -23.90 -3.24 22.68
C ILE A 222 -25.01 -3.17 21.63
N ALA A 223 -26.21 -2.71 22.01
CA ALA A 223 -27.34 -2.53 21.09
C ALA A 223 -27.05 -1.52 19.96
N ALA A 224 -26.19 -0.52 20.22
CA ALA A 224 -25.72 0.42 19.21
C ALA A 224 -24.56 -0.11 18.33
N GLY A 225 -24.11 -1.34 18.58
CA GLY A 225 -23.03 -1.99 17.84
C GLY A 225 -21.61 -1.75 18.39
N GLU A 226 -21.47 -1.19 19.60
CA GLU A 226 -20.17 -1.03 20.27
C GLU A 226 -19.74 -2.34 20.95
N ARG A 227 -18.66 -2.95 20.45
CA ARG A 227 -18.09 -4.17 21.02
C ARG A 227 -17.39 -3.88 22.34
N GLN A 228 -17.56 -4.74 23.33
CA GLN A 228 -16.88 -4.61 24.62
C GLN A 228 -15.71 -5.59 24.65
N PHE A 229 -14.50 -5.08 24.89
CA PHE A 229 -13.30 -5.91 24.97
C PHE A 229 -12.58 -5.68 26.30
N ASN A 230 -12.30 -6.79 26.99
CA ASN A 230 -11.21 -6.82 27.95
C ASN A 230 -9.86 -6.69 27.23
N ASP A 231 -8.79 -6.45 27.98
CA ASP A 231 -7.47 -6.17 27.38
C ASP A 231 -6.95 -7.34 26.53
N ASP A 232 -7.18 -8.59 26.92
CA ASP A 232 -6.67 -9.76 26.19
C ASP A 232 -7.39 -9.96 24.86
N ASN A 233 -8.72 -9.88 24.86
CA ASN A 233 -9.53 -9.94 23.64
C ASN A 233 -9.21 -8.77 22.71
N LEU A 234 -8.96 -7.58 23.26
CA LEU A 234 -8.60 -6.41 22.48
C LEU A 234 -7.24 -6.61 21.79
N ARG A 235 -6.23 -7.14 22.49
CA ARG A 235 -4.92 -7.43 21.87
C ARG A 235 -5.04 -8.41 20.71
N TRP A 236 -5.73 -9.52 20.94
CA TRP A 236 -5.97 -10.52 19.90
C TRP A 236 -6.69 -9.90 18.69
N TRP A 237 -7.74 -9.12 18.94
CA TRP A 237 -8.51 -8.47 17.90
C TRP A 237 -7.69 -7.45 17.08
N LEU A 238 -6.91 -6.60 17.75
CA LEU A 238 -6.05 -5.62 17.09
C LEU A 238 -4.96 -6.29 16.24
N ALA A 239 -4.36 -7.38 16.73
CA ALA A 239 -3.37 -8.14 15.96
C ALA A 239 -3.98 -8.75 14.68
N LEU A 240 -5.23 -9.21 14.74
CA LEU A 240 -5.96 -9.73 13.57
C LEU A 240 -6.25 -8.65 12.52
N MET A 241 -6.29 -7.37 12.93
CA MET A 241 -6.76 -6.25 12.12
C MET A 241 -5.63 -5.36 11.59
N ASP A 242 -4.41 -5.90 11.51
CA ASP A 242 -3.19 -5.17 11.13
C ASP A 242 -2.85 -3.99 12.08
N PHE A 243 -3.03 -4.20 13.39
CA PHE A 243 -2.59 -3.28 14.45
C PHE A 243 -1.73 -4.00 15.50
N ALA A 244 -0.86 -4.93 15.06
CA ALA A 244 -0.03 -5.72 15.97
C ALA A 244 0.85 -4.81 16.83
N TRP A 245 1.37 -3.71 16.26
CA TRP A 245 2.16 -2.75 17.03
C TRP A 245 1.35 -2.09 18.14
N VAL A 246 0.06 -1.78 17.92
CA VAL A 246 -0.80 -1.23 18.98
C VAL A 246 -1.10 -2.30 20.04
N ALA A 247 -1.31 -3.56 19.62
CA ALA A 247 -1.60 -4.67 20.52
C ALA A 247 -0.48 -4.97 21.53
N GLU A 248 0.78 -4.74 21.16
CA GLU A 248 1.94 -4.93 22.05
C GLU A 248 1.91 -4.02 23.29
N ASP A 249 1.38 -2.80 23.17
CA ASP A 249 1.29 -1.84 24.27
C ASP A 249 0.03 -0.97 24.15
N LEU A 250 -1.08 -1.50 24.68
CA LEU A 250 -2.36 -0.80 24.71
C LEU A 250 -2.32 0.54 25.47
N ASN A 251 -1.38 0.75 26.41
CA ASN A 251 -1.35 1.95 27.24
C ASN A 251 -0.55 3.07 26.57
N GLY A 252 0.54 2.73 25.89
CA GLY A 252 1.38 3.71 25.19
C GLY A 252 0.96 3.97 23.74
N ARG A 253 0.33 2.99 23.07
CA ARG A 253 0.18 3.02 21.61
C ARG A 253 -1.24 3.21 21.10
N LEU A 254 -2.27 2.88 21.89
CA LEU A 254 -3.63 3.29 21.54
C LEU A 254 -3.70 4.82 21.45
N PRO A 255 -4.46 5.37 20.49
CA PRO A 255 -4.62 6.81 20.38
C PRO A 255 -5.23 7.37 21.65
N LYS A 256 -4.72 8.50 22.10
CA LYS A 256 -5.41 9.36 23.09
C LYS A 256 -6.49 10.18 22.38
N PRO A 257 -7.39 10.85 23.10
CA PRO A 257 -8.32 11.79 22.48
C PRO A 257 -7.57 12.78 21.58
N SER A 258 -8.09 13.03 20.38
CA SER A 258 -7.46 13.83 19.29
C SER A 258 -6.25 13.22 18.59
N GLU A 259 -5.81 12.03 18.99
CA GLU A 259 -4.76 11.30 18.29
C GLU A 259 -5.34 10.29 17.30
N TYR A 260 -4.59 10.05 16.23
CA TYR A 260 -4.88 9.07 15.20
C TYR A 260 -3.72 8.08 15.12
N ARG A 261 -4.02 6.79 14.92
CA ARG A 261 -3.04 5.71 14.70
C ARG A 261 -3.35 4.98 13.41
N TYR A 262 -2.33 4.72 12.60
CA TYR A 262 -2.49 3.99 11.36
C TYR A 262 -2.30 2.48 11.56
N ALA A 263 -2.91 1.69 10.69
CA ALA A 263 -2.61 0.25 10.59
C ALA A 263 -1.12 0.04 10.25
N ASP A 264 -0.55 -1.10 10.66
CA ASP A 264 0.88 -1.44 10.59
C ASP A 264 1.54 -0.98 9.27
N ARG A 265 0.91 -1.31 8.14
CA ARG A 265 1.40 -0.97 6.79
C ARG A 265 1.48 0.54 6.54
N LEU A 266 0.49 1.30 6.99
CA LEU A 266 0.39 2.74 6.81
C LEU A 266 1.23 3.49 7.85
N GLN A 267 1.36 2.93 9.06
CA GLN A 267 2.21 3.48 10.10
C GLN A 267 3.68 3.48 9.67
N LYS A 268 4.16 2.39 9.07
CA LYS A 268 5.52 2.32 8.48
C LYS A 268 5.77 3.41 7.45
N ILE A 269 4.78 3.70 6.58
CA ILE A 269 4.88 4.76 5.58
C ILE A 269 4.92 6.14 6.27
N TYR A 270 4.04 6.35 7.25
CA TYR A 270 3.98 7.60 8.00
C TYR A 270 5.28 7.90 8.74
N ASP A 271 5.87 6.89 9.39
CA ASP A 271 7.12 7.04 10.14
C ASP A 271 8.30 7.32 9.19
N ALA A 272 8.35 6.62 8.04
CA ALA A 272 9.36 6.88 7.01
C ALA A 272 9.25 8.29 6.39
N ALA A 273 8.06 8.90 6.37
CA ALA A 273 7.86 10.26 5.88
C ALA A 273 8.26 11.34 6.90
N LYS A 274 8.47 10.97 8.17
CA LYS A 274 8.90 11.88 9.24
C LYS A 274 10.40 11.81 9.54
N ALA A 275 11.08 10.75 9.09
CA ALA A 275 12.52 10.55 9.20
C ALA A 275 13.25 11.29 8.08
#